data_AF-A0A2E9V6R4-F1
#
_entry.id   AF-A0A2E9V6R4-F1
#
_cell.length_a   1.000
_cell.length_b   1.000
_cell.length_c   1.000
_cell.angle_alpha   90.00
_cell.angle_beta   90.00
_cell.angle_gamma   90.00
#
_symmetry.space_group_name_H-M   'P 1'
#
loop_
_entity.id
_entity.type
_entity.pdbx_description
1 polymer ?
#
loop_
_entity_poly.entity_id
_entity_poly.type
_entity_poly.pdbx_seq_one_letter_code
_entity_poly.pdbx_strand_id
1 'polypeptide(L)' 'MNDENAKKIWSYIKNAGDELVGKLPPSKNHPRGRNPYAHVALCVKSKFSQSYKEIPDENFQEVLDYIDYLVENPS' A
#
# COMPACT_ATOMS: atom_id res chain seq x y z
N MET A 1 -3.69 -7.49 12.70
CA MET A 1 -3.50 -6.24 13.44
C MET A 1 -4.75 -5.97 14.22
N ASN A 2 -4.64 -5.28 15.35
CA ASN A 2 -5.79 -4.73 16.04
C ASN A 2 -6.49 -3.65 15.18
N ASP A 3 -7.73 -3.30 15.55
CA ASP A 3 -8.54 -2.34 14.79
C ASP A 3 -7.92 -0.94 14.72
N GLU A 4 -7.16 -0.52 15.72
CA GLU A 4 -6.52 0.80 15.76
C GLU A 4 -5.39 0.88 14.73
N ASN A 5 -4.50 -0.12 14.72
CA ASN A 5 -3.39 -0.21 13.80
C ASN A 5 -3.87 -0.42 12.36
N ALA A 6 -4.89 -1.25 12.14
CA ALA A 6 -5.51 -1.40 10.83
C ALA A 6 -6.06 -0.07 10.28
N LYS A 7 -6.67 0.78 11.13
CA LYS A 7 -7.15 2.12 10.74
C LYS A 7 -5.99 3.07 10.43
N LYS A 8 -4.90 3.01 11.20
CA LYS A 8 -3.68 3.81 10.94
C LYS A 8 -3.05 3.42 9.60
N ILE A 9 -2.85 2.13 9.34
CA ILE A 9 -2.34 1.63 8.06
C ILE A 9 -3.23 2.03 6.91
N TRP A 10 -4.55 1.89 7.05
CA TRP A 10 -5.46 2.33 5.99
C TRP A 10 -5.32 3.82 5.67
N SER A 11 -5.18 4.66 6.70
CA SER A 11 -4.93 6.09 6.49
C SER A 11 -3.59 6.35 5.83
N TYR A 12 -2.56 5.58 6.18
CA TYR A 12 -1.24 5.65 5.56
C TYR A 12 -1.24 5.25 4.09
N ILE A 13 -1.93 4.14 3.75
CA ILE A 13 -2.14 3.68 2.38
C ILE A 13 -2.86 4.75 1.55
N LYS A 14 -3.83 5.46 2.13
CA LYS A 14 -4.49 6.58 1.46
C LYS A 14 -3.50 7.70 1.12
N ASN A 15 -2.71 8.15 2.09
CA ASN A 15 -1.71 9.19 1.86
C ASN A 15 -0.69 8.77 0.81
N ALA A 16 -0.15 7.55 0.90
CA ALA A 16 0.76 6.99 -0.11
C ALA A 16 0.12 6.91 -1.50
N GLY A 17 -1.16 6.51 -1.56
CA GLY A 17 -1.93 6.49 -2.79
C GLY A 17 -2.08 7.87 -3.42
N ASP A 18 -2.39 8.90 -2.62
CA ASP A 18 -2.45 10.29 -3.06
C ASP A 18 -1.11 10.75 -3.65
N GLU A 19 0.01 10.40 -3.01
CA GLU A 19 1.35 10.72 -3.50
C GLU A 19 1.73 10.00 -4.79
N LEU A 20 1.17 8.81 -5.03
CA LEU A 20 1.43 7.98 -6.19
C LEU A 20 0.51 8.29 -7.39
N VAL A 21 -0.48 9.18 -7.23
CA VAL A 21 -1.35 9.62 -8.33
C VAL A 21 -0.49 10.19 -9.47
N GLY A 22 -0.59 9.58 -10.64
CA GLY A 22 0.17 9.98 -11.84
C GLY A 22 1.64 9.58 -11.85
N LYS A 23 2.16 8.94 -10.80
CA LYS A 23 3.55 8.45 -10.73
C LYS A 23 3.72 6.98 -11.11
N LEU A 24 2.63 6.20 -11.10
CA LEU A 24 2.68 4.78 -11.45
C LEU A 24 2.86 4.57 -12.97
N PRO A 25 3.65 3.56 -13.38
CA PRO A 25 3.89 3.30 -14.78
C PRO A 25 2.61 2.81 -15.51
N PRO A 26 2.47 3.15 -16.80
CA PRO A 26 1.32 2.72 -17.59
C PRO A 26 1.27 1.19 -17.70
N SER A 27 0.07 0.64 -17.78
CA SER A 27 -0.15 -0.79 -18.00
C SER A 27 -1.19 -1.01 -19.08
N LYS A 28 -0.95 -1.97 -19.97
CA LYS A 28 -1.90 -2.34 -21.04
C LYS A 28 -3.28 -2.74 -20.49
N ASN A 29 -3.29 -3.31 -19.27
CA ASN A 29 -4.52 -3.74 -18.60
C ASN A 29 -5.29 -2.58 -17.94
N HIS A 30 -4.69 -1.39 -17.86
CA HIS A 30 -5.26 -0.21 -17.23
C HIS A 30 -5.19 1.00 -18.17
N PRO A 31 -6.05 1.05 -19.21
CA PRO A 31 -6.03 2.11 -20.23
C PRO A 31 -6.35 3.50 -19.67
N ARG A 32 -6.92 3.60 -18.46
CA ARG A 32 -7.22 4.86 -17.75
C ARG A 32 -6.25 5.15 -16.60
N GLY A 33 -5.13 4.43 -16.51
CA GLY A 33 -4.18 4.52 -15.40
C GLY A 33 -4.47 3.53 -14.27
N ARG A 34 -3.46 3.26 -13.43
CA ARG A 34 -3.58 2.38 -12.26
C ARG A 34 -4.24 3.13 -11.10
N ASN A 35 -5.03 2.42 -10.30
CA ASN A 35 -5.53 2.94 -9.02
C ASN A 35 -4.41 2.82 -7.97
N PRO A 36 -3.84 3.93 -7.46
CA PRO A 36 -2.70 3.87 -6.56
C PRO A 36 -3.00 3.24 -5.20
N TYR A 37 -4.17 3.50 -4.63
CA TYR A 37 -4.57 2.93 -3.34
C TYR A 37 -4.69 1.40 -3.41
N ALA A 38 -5.32 0.90 -4.47
CA ALA A 38 -5.46 -0.53 -4.70
C ALA A 38 -4.09 -1.18 -4.98
N HIS A 39 -3.22 -0.47 -5.70
CA HIS A 39 -1.86 -0.92 -5.97
C HIS A 39 -1.06 -1.09 -4.67
N VAL A 40 -1.00 -0.07 -3.81
CA VAL A 40 -0.30 -0.14 -2.52
C VAL A 40 -0.83 -1.28 -1.65
N ALA A 41 -2.15 -1.41 -1.50
CA ALA A 41 -2.76 -2.49 -0.72
C ALA A 41 -2.43 -3.88 -1.28
N LEU A 42 -2.39 -4.04 -2.61
CA LEU A 42 -2.01 -5.29 -3.27
C LEU A 42 -0.52 -5.60 -3.07
N CYS A 43 0.36 -4.60 -3.16
CA CYS A 43 1.79 -4.76 -2.92
C CYS A 43 2.06 -5.20 -1.48
N VAL A 44 1.39 -4.59 -0.49
CA VAL A 44 1.45 -5.03 0.92
C VAL A 44 0.98 -6.47 1.03
N LYS A 45 -0.19 -6.81 0.46
CA LYS A 45 -0.70 -8.19 0.48
C LYS A 45 0.28 -9.19 -0.14
N SER A 46 0.92 -8.82 -1.24
CA SER A 46 1.88 -9.68 -1.93
C SER A 46 3.16 -9.89 -1.13
N LYS A 47 3.66 -8.85 -0.44
CA LYS A 47 4.88 -8.95 0.38
C LYS A 47 4.67 -9.81 1.62
N PHE A 48 3.58 -9.56 2.35
CA PHE A 48 3.30 -10.22 3.62
C PHE A 48 2.46 -11.50 3.46
N SER A 49 2.10 -11.87 2.23
CA SER A 49 1.20 -12.99 1.88
C SER A 49 -0.19 -12.95 2.53
N GLN A 50 -0.55 -11.82 3.16
CA GLN A 50 -1.75 -11.65 3.96
C GLN A 50 -2.24 -10.20 3.87
N SER A 51 -3.52 -9.96 4.14
CA SER A 51 -4.04 -8.59 4.20
C SER A 51 -3.41 -7.83 5.36
N TYR A 52 -3.25 -6.50 5.24
CA TYR A 52 -2.73 -5.67 6.35
C TYR A 52 -3.52 -5.81 7.66
N LYS A 53 -4.79 -6.20 7.58
CA LYS A 53 -5.64 -6.49 8.75
C LYS A 53 -5.24 -7.77 9.48
N GLU A 54 -4.64 -8.72 8.78
CA GLU A 54 -4.27 -10.05 9.29
C GLU A 54 -2.82 -10.10 9.78
N ILE A 55 -1.98 -9.15 9.33
CA ILE A 55 -0.57 -9.03 9.75
C ILE A 55 -0.49 -8.80 11.27
N PRO A 56 0.41 -9.46 12.02
CA PRO A 56 0.62 -9.20 13.45
C PRO A 56 0.95 -7.72 13.76
N ASP A 57 0.54 -7.23 14.93
CA ASP A 57 0.79 -5.83 15.33
C ASP A 57 2.29 -5.52 15.51
N GLU A 58 3.12 -6.53 15.77
CA GLU A 58 4.59 -6.42 15.84
C GLU A 58 5.21 -6.00 14.50
N ASN A 59 4.59 -6.34 13.36
CA ASN A 59 5.04 -5.95 12.02
C ASN A 59 4.47 -4.59 11.59
N PHE A 60 3.80 -3.85 12.47
CA PHE A 60 3.19 -2.56 12.11
C PHE A 60 4.19 -1.59 11.47
N GLN A 61 5.36 -1.42 12.08
CA GLN A 61 6.40 -0.54 11.55
C GLN A 61 6.92 -1.03 10.20
N GLU A 62 7.14 -2.34 10.05
CA GLU A 62 7.63 -2.93 8.79
C GLU A 62 6.65 -2.70 7.63
N VAL A 63 5.34 -2.71 7.90
CA VAL A 63 4.33 -2.40 6.89
C VAL A 63 4.38 -0.93 6.49
N LEU A 64 4.58 0.00 7.45
CA LEU A 64 4.74 1.43 7.16
C LEU A 64 5.99 1.67 6.31
N ASP A 65 7.13 1.14 6.72
CA ASP A 65 8.41 1.28 6.02
C ASP A 65 8.30 0.74 4.58
N TYR A 66 7.57 -0.35 4.39
CA TYR A 66 7.33 -0.88 3.05
C TYR A 66 6.41 0.00 2.21
N ILE A 67 5.40 0.64 2.80
CA ILE A 67 4.55 1.59 2.09
C ILE A 67 5.39 2.80 1.65
N ASP A 68 6.28 3.32 2.51
CA ASP A 68 7.19 4.40 2.15
C ASP A 68 8.12 4.03 1.00
N TYR A 69 8.69 2.82 1.06
CA TYR A 69 9.50 2.28 -0.03
C TYR A 69 8.73 2.26 -1.38
N LEU A 70 7.43 1.93 -1.38
CA LEU A 70 6.60 1.95 -2.59
C LEU A 70 6.38 3.37 -3.14
N VAL A 71 6.29 4.37 -2.26
CA VAL A 71 6.14 5.78 -2.66
C VAL A 71 7.44 6.29 -3.28
N GLU A 72 8.59 5.96 -2.68
CA GLU A 72 9.91 6.32 -3.19
C GLU A 72 10.28 5.56 -4.47
N ASN A 73 9.73 4.37 -4.67
CA ASN A 73 10.00 3.49 -5.81
C ASN A 73 8.71 3.06 -6.56
N PRO A 74 8.02 3.97 -7.27
CA PRO A 74 6.79 3.65 -7.98
C PRO A 74 7.02 2.60 -9.08
N SER A 75 6.28 1.47 -9.08
CA SER A 75 6.41 0.37 -10.06
C SER A 75 5.09 -0.21 -10.57
#